data_AF-K9VI43-F1
#
_entry.id   AF-K9VI43-F1
#
_cell.length_a   1.000
_cell.length_b   1.000
_cell.length_c   1.000
_cell.angle_alpha   90.00
_cell.angle_beta   90.00
_cell.angle_gamma   90.00
#
_symmetry.space_group_name_H-M   'P 1'
#
loop_
_entity.id
_entity.type
_entity.pdbx_description
1 polymer ?
#
loop_
_entity_poly.entity_id
_entity_poly.type
_entity_poly.pdbx_seq_one_letter_code
_entity_poly.pdbx_strand_id
1 'polypeptide(L)'
;MSVKQSHYETLLAEYSESSAAIALLKKYRVYMEMIPSIRRAHESLITIPLPIARLRDGVSYAGSSGTSISPGQAVCLPCDLAILMCDPEWKVKIGVEILIFIHRPGEEFSELLGRWRQSQVWLDKGYEWVMPHRYRHIYSDEAEAVHPLFVLFEETPELIQRGLMAAGLPFVVESFESGSEEVEEEEFLGSGELGSIGEESFDL
;
A
#
# COMPACT_ATOMS: atom_id res chain seq x y z
N MET A 1 -15.81 8.74 -10.74
CA MET A 1 -15.16 9.49 -9.63
C MET A 1 -13.66 9.29 -9.76
N SER A 2 -12.83 10.17 -9.21
CA SER A 2 -11.37 9.98 -9.17
C SER A 2 -10.97 9.36 -7.83
N VAL A 3 -9.87 8.61 -7.81
CA VAL A 3 -9.28 8.09 -6.57
C VAL A 3 -9.00 9.25 -5.61
N LYS A 4 -9.40 9.11 -4.34
CA LYS A 4 -9.15 10.11 -3.29
C LYS A 4 -7.82 9.82 -2.58
N GLN A 5 -7.12 10.86 -2.13
CA GLN A 5 -5.90 10.69 -1.33
C GLN A 5 -6.16 9.87 -0.07
N SER A 6 -7.30 10.07 0.58
CA SER A 6 -7.68 9.27 1.76
C SER A 6 -7.76 7.77 1.46
N HIS A 7 -8.26 7.36 0.28
CA HIS A 7 -8.34 5.94 -0.07
C HIS A 7 -6.93 5.33 -0.23
N TYR A 8 -6.02 6.06 -0.89
CA TYR A 8 -4.61 5.65 -1.00
C TYR A 8 -3.94 5.52 0.37
N GLU A 9 -4.07 6.53 1.24
CA GLU A 9 -3.46 6.51 2.57
C GLU A 9 -4.04 5.39 3.44
N THR A 10 -5.35 5.12 3.35
CA THR A 10 -5.98 4.01 4.07
C THR A 10 -5.39 2.67 3.64
N LEU A 11 -5.28 2.38 2.34
CA LEU A 11 -4.67 1.12 1.88
C LEU A 11 -3.19 1.01 2.23
N LEU A 12 -2.43 2.11 2.16
CA LEU A 12 -1.02 2.11 2.56
C LEU A 12 -0.87 1.76 4.04
N ALA A 13 -1.70 2.37 4.91
CA ALA A 13 -1.71 2.07 6.33
C ALA A 13 -2.19 0.64 6.60
N GLU A 14 -3.25 0.19 5.95
CA GLU A 14 -3.84 -1.13 6.13
C GLU A 14 -2.84 -2.23 5.73
N TYR A 15 -2.29 -2.20 4.52
CA TYR A 15 -1.35 -3.22 4.06
C TYR A 15 0.02 -3.16 4.74
N SER A 16 0.31 -2.10 5.50
CA SER A 16 1.48 -2.10 6.38
C SER A 16 1.34 -3.17 7.48
N GLU A 17 0.12 -3.57 7.81
CA GLU A 17 -0.13 -4.72 8.67
C GLU A 17 -0.04 -6.04 7.89
N SER A 18 0.67 -7.01 8.47
CA SER A 18 0.85 -8.33 7.87
C SER A 18 -0.46 -9.10 7.68
N SER A 19 -1.44 -8.92 8.56
CA SER A 19 -2.79 -9.49 8.44
C SER A 19 -3.48 -9.06 7.14
N ALA A 20 -3.49 -7.77 6.86
CA ALA A 20 -4.07 -7.19 5.66
C ALA A 20 -3.24 -7.49 4.42
N ALA A 21 -1.90 -7.48 4.50
CA ALA A 21 -1.05 -7.91 3.40
C ALA A 21 -1.30 -9.38 3.01
N ILE A 22 -1.51 -10.28 3.98
CA ILE A 22 -1.95 -11.66 3.71
C ILE A 22 -3.31 -11.67 3.02
N ALA A 23 -4.26 -10.86 3.47
CA ALA A 23 -5.57 -10.74 2.85
C ALA A 23 -5.48 -10.25 1.39
N LEU A 24 -4.61 -9.29 1.11
CA LEU A 24 -4.27 -8.83 -0.23
C LEU A 24 -3.72 -9.97 -1.10
N LEU A 25 -2.72 -10.72 -0.60
CA LEU A 25 -2.15 -11.83 -1.35
C LEU A 25 -3.18 -12.94 -1.63
N LYS A 26 -4.16 -13.17 -0.74
CA LYS A 26 -5.26 -14.11 -1.02
C LYS A 26 -6.11 -13.70 -2.22
N LYS A 27 -6.23 -12.40 -2.53
CA LYS A 27 -6.92 -11.91 -3.74
C LYS A 27 -6.15 -12.25 -5.01
N TYR A 28 -4.84 -12.48 -4.93
CA TYR A 28 -4.01 -12.94 -6.03
C TYR A 28 -3.27 -14.24 -5.67
N ARG A 29 -3.98 -15.37 -5.83
CA ARG A 29 -3.58 -16.70 -5.36
C ARG A 29 -2.16 -17.13 -5.73
N VAL A 30 -1.68 -16.78 -6.92
CA VAL A 30 -0.33 -17.14 -7.38
C VAL A 30 0.75 -16.66 -6.40
N TYR A 31 0.57 -15.47 -5.82
CA TYR A 31 1.51 -14.94 -4.82
C TYR A 31 1.23 -15.46 -3.41
N MET A 32 -0.01 -15.79 -3.07
CA MET A 32 -0.33 -16.47 -1.81
C MET A 32 0.40 -17.82 -1.70
N GLU A 33 0.53 -18.53 -2.81
CA GLU A 33 1.23 -19.83 -2.88
C GLU A 33 2.75 -19.71 -2.70
N MET A 34 3.30 -18.49 -2.77
CA MET A 34 4.72 -18.22 -2.51
C MET A 34 5.05 -18.05 -1.02
N ILE A 35 4.04 -17.99 -0.13
CA ILE A 35 4.26 -17.85 1.32
C ILE A 35 4.89 -19.14 1.86
N PRO A 36 6.09 -19.08 2.47
CA PRO A 36 6.81 -20.28 2.92
C PRO A 36 6.04 -21.17 3.90
N SER A 37 5.27 -20.57 4.81
CA SER A 37 4.39 -21.31 5.71
C SER A 37 3.02 -20.65 5.85
N ILE A 38 2.00 -21.21 5.18
CA ILE A 38 0.62 -20.73 5.30
C ILE A 38 0.09 -20.87 6.74
N ARG A 39 0.53 -21.90 7.49
CA ARG A 39 0.12 -22.11 8.89
C ARG A 39 0.65 -21.04 9.83
N ARG A 40 1.82 -20.46 9.51
CA ARG A 40 2.47 -19.38 10.24
C ARG A 40 2.63 -18.15 9.35
N ALA A 41 1.60 -17.81 8.58
CA ALA A 41 1.70 -16.78 7.54
C ALA A 41 2.18 -15.42 8.08
N HIS A 42 1.73 -15.06 9.28
CA HIS A 42 2.09 -13.80 9.95
C HIS A 42 3.55 -13.74 10.43
N GLU A 43 4.22 -14.89 10.50
CA GLU A 43 5.66 -15.01 10.78
C GLU A 43 6.46 -15.29 9.51
N SER A 44 5.78 -15.62 8.40
CA SER A 44 6.39 -16.00 7.14
C SER A 44 6.54 -14.85 6.15
N LEU A 45 6.19 -13.63 6.57
CA LEU A 45 6.40 -12.43 5.78
C LEU A 45 6.62 -11.20 6.64
N ILE A 46 7.27 -10.21 6.04
CA ILE A 46 7.49 -8.89 6.61
C ILE A 46 6.99 -7.87 5.61
N THR A 47 6.13 -6.97 6.06
CA THR A 47 5.68 -5.80 5.33
C THR A 47 6.59 -4.61 5.67
N ILE A 48 7.14 -3.97 4.65
CA ILE A 48 7.95 -2.75 4.78
C ILE A 48 7.28 -1.66 3.95
N PRO A 49 6.54 -0.73 4.58
CA PRO A 49 6.00 0.43 3.88
C PRO A 49 7.13 1.39 3.49
N LEU A 50 6.99 2.02 2.33
CA LEU A 50 7.93 2.97 1.75
C LEU A 50 9.38 2.47 1.85
N PRO A 51 9.67 1.30 1.24
CA PRO A 51 10.83 0.52 1.61
C PRO A 51 12.13 1.15 1.10
N ILE A 52 13.16 1.11 1.95
CA ILE A 52 14.49 1.66 1.65
C ILE A 52 15.45 0.50 1.37
N ALA A 53 16.08 0.53 0.20
CA ALA A 53 17.11 -0.42 -0.20
C ALA A 53 18.48 0.27 -0.26
N ARG A 54 19.51 -0.39 0.25
CA ARG A 54 20.90 0.02 0.02
C ARG A 54 21.43 -0.72 -1.20
N LEU A 55 21.85 0.03 -2.21
CA LEU A 55 22.32 -0.54 -3.48
C LEU A 55 23.81 -0.87 -3.36
N ARG A 56 24.20 -2.08 -3.74
CA ARG A 56 25.60 -2.54 -3.59
C ARG A 56 26.50 -1.88 -4.62
N ASP A 57 26.20 -2.05 -5.91
CA ASP A 57 27.11 -1.65 -6.99
C ASP A 57 26.77 -0.30 -7.65
N GLY A 58 25.87 0.47 -7.03
CA GLY A 58 25.42 1.76 -7.57
C GLY A 58 24.64 1.59 -8.89
N VAL A 59 23.83 2.59 -9.23
CA VAL A 59 22.97 2.51 -10.41
C VAL A 59 23.00 3.83 -11.14
N SER A 60 23.30 3.78 -12.45
CA SER A 60 23.20 4.93 -13.34
C SER A 60 22.04 4.68 -14.30
N TYR A 61 20.96 5.45 -14.13
CA TYR A 61 19.77 5.35 -14.97
C TYR A 61 19.57 6.64 -15.75
N ALA A 62 19.67 6.56 -17.08
CA ALA A 62 19.42 7.67 -18.00
C ALA A 62 17.92 7.89 -18.27
N GLY A 63 17.08 7.77 -17.24
CA GLY A 63 15.66 8.14 -17.30
C GLY A 63 15.45 9.64 -17.38
N SER A 64 14.19 10.07 -17.34
CA SER A 64 13.75 11.48 -17.48
C SER A 64 14.40 12.48 -16.51
N SER A 65 14.98 12.01 -15.39
CA SER A 65 15.65 12.83 -14.38
C SER A 65 17.15 12.56 -14.21
N GLY A 66 17.75 11.66 -14.99
CA GLY A 66 19.19 11.35 -14.92
C GLY A 66 19.67 11.02 -13.50
N THR A 67 19.22 9.89 -12.94
CA THR A 67 19.56 9.52 -11.55
C THR A 67 20.82 8.64 -11.53
N SER A 68 21.86 9.12 -10.85
CA SER A 68 23.05 8.32 -10.49
C SER A 68 23.07 8.07 -8.99
N ILE A 69 23.06 6.81 -8.59
CA ILE A 69 23.13 6.35 -7.21
C ILE A 69 24.51 5.74 -7.00
N SER A 70 25.22 6.21 -5.97
CA SER A 70 26.55 5.69 -5.66
C SER A 70 26.47 4.28 -5.02
N PRO A 71 27.50 3.44 -5.20
CA PRO A 71 27.62 2.19 -4.45
C PRO A 71 27.48 2.40 -2.93
N GLY A 72 26.75 1.51 -2.27
CA GLY A 72 26.46 1.57 -0.82
C GLY A 72 25.44 2.62 -0.39
N GLN A 73 24.84 3.38 -1.32
CA GLN A 73 23.84 4.40 -1.00
C GLN A 73 22.45 3.78 -0.77
N ALA A 74 21.77 4.27 0.27
CA ALA A 74 20.38 3.91 0.56
C ALA A 74 19.42 4.80 -0.24
N VAL A 75 18.41 4.19 -0.86
CA VAL A 75 17.36 4.86 -1.65
C VAL A 75 15.99 4.32 -1.27
N CYS A 76 14.99 5.20 -1.23
CA CYS A 76 13.60 4.81 -1.01
C CYS A 76 13.01 4.34 -2.33
N LEU A 77 12.75 3.04 -2.50
CA LEU A 77 12.22 2.48 -3.73
C LEU A 77 10.90 3.14 -4.11
N PRO A 78 10.63 3.33 -5.41
CA PRO A 78 9.38 3.93 -5.88
C PRO A 78 8.19 2.94 -5.81
N CYS A 79 8.11 2.07 -4.80
CA CYS A 79 6.94 1.25 -4.51
C CYS A 79 6.35 1.63 -3.15
N ASP A 80 5.09 1.26 -2.91
CA ASP A 80 4.39 1.67 -1.69
C ASP A 80 4.69 0.72 -0.53
N LEU A 81 4.76 -0.59 -0.81
CA LEU A 81 5.21 -1.60 0.16
C LEU A 81 6.13 -2.62 -0.48
N ALA A 82 7.03 -3.20 0.31
CA ALA A 82 7.69 -4.47 0.01
C ALA A 82 7.20 -5.55 0.97
N ILE A 83 6.84 -6.71 0.43
CA ILE A 83 6.54 -7.93 1.18
C ILE A 83 7.72 -8.88 1.00
N LEU A 84 8.45 -9.12 2.08
CA LEU A 84 9.58 -10.03 2.11
C LEU A 84 9.13 -11.37 2.65
N MET A 85 9.31 -12.45 1.88
CA MET A 85 9.04 -13.79 2.36
C MET A 85 10.12 -14.22 3.37
N CYS A 86 9.69 -14.83 4.46
CA CYS A 86 10.55 -15.20 5.58
C CYS A 86 10.30 -16.64 5.98
N ASP A 87 11.37 -17.33 6.38
CA ASP A 87 11.24 -18.61 7.05
C ASP A 87 10.90 -18.35 8.53
N PRO A 88 9.73 -18.79 9.03
CA PRO A 88 9.31 -18.53 10.40
C PRO A 88 10.15 -19.27 11.46
N GLU A 89 10.84 -20.35 11.09
CA GLU A 89 11.71 -21.12 11.98
C GLU A 89 13.08 -20.44 12.12
N TRP A 90 13.67 -20.07 11.00
CA TRP A 90 15.03 -19.56 10.94
C TRP A 90 15.12 -18.03 11.05
N LYS A 91 13.98 -17.32 10.93
CA LYS A 91 13.90 -15.86 10.93
C LYS A 91 14.83 -15.21 9.91
N VAL A 92 14.96 -15.85 8.76
CA VAL A 92 15.73 -15.34 7.62
C VAL A 92 14.78 -15.06 6.47
N LYS A 93 15.11 -14.03 5.68
CA LYS A 93 14.46 -13.78 4.41
C LYS A 93 14.77 -14.94 3.46
N ILE A 94 13.77 -15.42 2.72
CA ILE A 94 13.91 -16.48 1.72
C ILE A 94 13.11 -16.19 0.46
N GLY A 95 13.55 -16.75 -0.67
CA GLY A 95 12.77 -16.80 -1.90
C GLY A 95 12.51 -15.42 -2.52
N VAL A 96 11.23 -15.18 -2.79
CA VAL A 96 10.76 -14.06 -3.61
C VAL A 96 10.31 -12.86 -2.78
N GLU A 97 10.27 -11.70 -3.41
CA GLU A 97 9.71 -10.47 -2.86
C GLU A 97 8.55 -10.01 -3.72
N ILE A 98 7.58 -9.37 -3.07
CA ILE A 98 6.46 -8.75 -3.77
C ILE A 98 6.46 -7.26 -3.47
N LEU A 99 6.62 -6.45 -4.51
CA LEU A 99 6.51 -5.00 -4.42
C LEU A 99 5.08 -4.58 -4.76
N ILE A 100 4.46 -3.84 -3.84
CA ILE A 100 3.09 -3.36 -3.96
C ILE A 100 3.09 -1.95 -4.52
N PHE A 101 2.26 -1.71 -5.54
CA PHE A 101 2.03 -0.42 -6.17
C PHE A 101 0.56 -0.06 -6.11
N ILE A 102 0.18 0.77 -5.15
CA ILE A 102 -1.16 1.31 -4.98
C ILE A 102 -1.30 2.51 -5.92
N HIS A 103 -2.34 2.52 -6.74
CA HIS A 103 -2.63 3.62 -7.66
C HIS A 103 -2.84 4.94 -6.88
N ARG A 104 -2.07 5.98 -7.20
CA ARG A 104 -2.15 7.27 -6.50
C ARG A 104 -3.16 8.20 -7.17
N PRO A 105 -3.77 9.16 -6.45
CA PRO A 105 -4.67 10.13 -7.07
C PRO A 105 -4.00 10.92 -8.20
N GLY A 106 -4.65 10.92 -9.37
CA GLY A 106 -4.14 11.63 -10.56
C GLY A 106 -2.92 10.98 -11.23
N GLU A 107 -2.51 9.79 -10.77
CA GLU A 107 -1.41 9.05 -11.38
C GLU A 107 -1.85 8.43 -12.72
N GLU A 108 -1.07 8.67 -13.76
CA GLU A 108 -1.33 8.10 -15.09
C GLU A 108 -0.67 6.72 -15.24
N PHE A 109 -1.10 5.92 -16.23
CA PHE A 109 -0.56 4.57 -16.47
C PHE A 109 0.98 4.55 -16.58
N SER A 110 1.56 5.51 -17.30
CA SER A 110 3.02 5.60 -17.50
C SER A 110 3.77 5.89 -16.19
N GLU A 111 3.14 6.60 -15.26
CA GLU A 111 3.73 6.93 -13.96
C GLU A 111 3.69 5.71 -13.05
N LEU A 112 2.53 5.04 -12.95
CA LEU A 112 2.36 3.80 -12.19
C LEU A 112 3.29 2.69 -12.69
N LEU A 113 3.37 2.49 -14.01
CA LEU A 113 4.29 1.51 -14.60
C LEU A 113 5.76 1.96 -14.46
N GLY A 114 6.02 3.26 -14.56
CA GLY A 114 7.33 3.86 -14.40
C GLY A 114 7.94 3.56 -13.03
N ARG A 115 7.12 3.63 -11.98
CA ARG A 115 7.49 3.21 -10.62
C ARG A 115 8.01 1.78 -10.58
N TRP A 116 7.29 0.82 -11.17
CA TRP A 116 7.76 -0.56 -11.26
C TRP A 116 9.09 -0.69 -12.02
N ARG A 117 9.20 -0.08 -13.20
CA ARG A 117 10.42 -0.16 -14.01
C ARG A 117 11.62 0.47 -13.31
N GLN A 118 11.42 1.57 -12.60
CA GLN A 118 12.47 2.21 -11.83
C GLN A 118 12.92 1.34 -10.65
N SER A 119 11.99 0.69 -9.93
CA SER A 119 12.35 -0.29 -8.90
C SER A 119 13.21 -1.42 -9.48
N GLN A 120 12.84 -1.97 -10.64
CA GLN A 120 13.64 -3.02 -11.29
C GLN A 120 15.08 -2.55 -11.58
N VAL A 121 15.23 -1.34 -12.11
CA VAL A 121 16.56 -0.78 -12.42
C VAL A 121 17.39 -0.59 -11.15
N TRP A 122 16.78 -0.16 -10.05
CA TRP A 122 17.49 0.05 -8.80
C TRP A 122 17.94 -1.27 -8.15
N LEU A 123 17.13 -2.31 -8.28
CA LEU A 123 17.39 -3.62 -7.67
C LEU A 123 18.26 -4.56 -8.54
N ASP A 124 18.57 -4.17 -9.78
CA ASP A 124 19.31 -4.99 -10.77
C ASP A 124 20.74 -5.38 -10.33
N LYS A 125 21.43 -4.51 -9.58
CA LYS A 125 22.87 -4.66 -9.27
C LYS A 125 23.15 -4.95 -7.80
N GLY A 126 22.30 -5.77 -7.22
CA GLY A 126 22.38 -6.19 -5.83
C GLY A 126 22.00 -5.11 -4.83
N TYR A 127 21.28 -5.55 -3.81
CA TYR A 127 20.76 -4.67 -2.78
C TYR A 127 20.64 -5.40 -1.45
N GLU A 128 20.48 -4.63 -0.39
CA GLU A 128 20.05 -5.10 0.92
C GLU A 128 18.92 -4.18 1.41
N TRP A 129 17.98 -4.71 2.18
CA TRP A 129 16.94 -3.88 2.78
C TRP A 129 17.44 -3.17 4.03
N VAL A 130 17.09 -1.90 4.16
CA VAL A 130 17.21 -1.19 5.44
C VAL A 130 16.05 -1.62 6.32
N MET A 131 16.27 -2.66 7.12
CA MET A 131 15.21 -3.31 7.88
C MET A 131 14.61 -2.40 8.97
N PRO A 132 13.27 -2.40 9.15
CA PRO A 132 12.61 -1.75 10.27
C PRO A 132 13.18 -2.24 11.60
N HIS A 133 13.09 -1.40 12.65
CA HIS A 133 13.72 -1.67 13.95
C HIS A 133 13.39 -3.07 14.50
N ARG A 134 12.12 -3.50 14.40
CA ARG A 134 11.62 -4.81 14.84
C ARG A 134 12.32 -5.99 14.15
N TYR A 135 12.80 -5.80 12.92
CA TYR A 135 13.34 -6.85 12.05
C TYR A 135 14.83 -6.66 11.74
N ARG A 136 15.54 -5.77 12.45
CA ARG A 136 16.98 -5.50 12.22
C ARG A 136 17.90 -6.72 12.36
N HIS A 137 17.45 -7.75 13.06
CA HIS A 137 18.18 -9.00 13.23
C HIS A 137 18.06 -9.95 12.04
N ILE A 138 17.18 -9.64 11.08
CA ILE A 138 16.91 -10.46 9.91
C ILE A 138 17.85 -10.02 8.78
N TYR A 139 18.61 -10.97 8.28
CA TYR A 139 19.45 -10.76 7.10
C TYR A 139 18.56 -10.66 5.84
N SER A 140 18.76 -9.60 5.06
CA SER A 140 17.81 -9.17 4.02
C SER A 140 18.52 -8.71 2.74
N ASP A 141 19.38 -9.60 2.23
CA ASP A 141 20.03 -9.46 0.93
C ASP A 141 19.04 -9.53 -0.24
N GLU A 142 19.53 -9.42 -1.47
CA GLU A 142 18.73 -9.50 -2.70
C GLU A 142 17.84 -10.75 -2.77
N ALA A 143 16.72 -10.65 -3.48
CA ALA A 143 15.79 -11.76 -3.67
C ALA A 143 16.21 -12.67 -4.82
N GLU A 144 15.70 -13.91 -4.81
CA GLU A 144 15.77 -14.79 -5.97
C GLU A 144 14.94 -14.25 -7.13
N ALA A 145 13.78 -13.65 -6.81
CA ALA A 145 12.94 -12.94 -7.77
C ALA A 145 12.15 -11.83 -7.09
N VAL A 146 11.90 -10.75 -7.82
CA VAL A 146 11.08 -9.62 -7.39
C VAL A 146 9.85 -9.53 -8.31
N HIS A 147 8.67 -9.49 -7.70
CA HIS A 147 7.40 -9.52 -8.38
C HIS A 147 6.56 -8.27 -8.07
N PRO A 148 5.92 -7.62 -9.06
CA PRO A 148 5.01 -6.52 -8.78
C PRO A 148 3.60 -7.04 -8.46
N LEU A 149 2.86 -6.34 -7.62
CA LEU A 149 1.40 -6.41 -7.52
C LEU A 149 0.83 -5.00 -7.52
N PHE A 150 -0.05 -4.70 -8.48
CA PHE A 150 -0.70 -3.40 -8.56
C PHE A 150 -2.04 -3.44 -7.80
N VAL A 151 -2.31 -2.45 -6.97
CA VAL A 151 -3.57 -2.29 -6.26
C VAL A 151 -4.30 -1.10 -6.84
N LEU A 152 -5.44 -1.38 -7.46
CA LEU A 152 -6.28 -0.40 -8.11
C LEU A 152 -7.55 -0.20 -7.28
N PHE A 153 -8.25 0.88 -7.58
CA PHE A 153 -9.59 1.19 -7.05
C PHE A 153 -10.63 1.01 -8.15
N GLU A 154 -11.90 0.84 -7.79
CA GLU A 154 -13.01 0.85 -8.76
C GLU A 154 -13.03 2.12 -9.62
N GLU A 155 -12.60 3.25 -9.03
CA GLU A 155 -12.49 4.55 -9.69
C GLU A 155 -11.26 4.70 -10.59
N THR A 156 -10.39 3.70 -10.64
CA THR A 156 -9.17 3.75 -11.46
C THR A 156 -9.52 3.81 -12.95
N PRO A 157 -8.92 4.74 -13.72
CA PRO A 157 -9.17 4.83 -15.16
C PRO A 157 -8.97 3.49 -15.87
N GLU A 158 -9.92 3.13 -16.74
CA GLU A 158 -9.89 1.86 -17.50
C GLU A 158 -8.61 1.70 -18.34
N LEU A 159 -8.01 2.82 -18.77
CA LEU A 159 -6.75 2.80 -19.52
C LEU A 159 -5.60 2.19 -18.71
N ILE A 160 -5.56 2.43 -17.39
CA ILE A 160 -4.55 1.84 -16.50
C ILE A 160 -4.77 0.32 -16.41
N GLN A 161 -6.01 -0.11 -16.15
CA GLN A 161 -6.35 -1.54 -16.10
C GLN A 161 -6.00 -2.24 -17.42
N ARG A 162 -6.38 -1.65 -18.55
CA ARG A 162 -6.09 -2.18 -19.89
C ARG A 162 -4.59 -2.25 -20.16
N GLY A 163 -3.84 -1.24 -19.75
CA GLY A 163 -2.39 -1.22 -19.86
C GLY A 163 -1.71 -2.32 -19.06
N LEU A 164 -2.14 -2.53 -17.81
CA LEU A 164 -1.62 -3.61 -16.95
C LEU A 164 -1.96 -4.99 -17.51
N MET A 165 -3.20 -5.21 -17.97
CA MET A 165 -3.60 -6.45 -18.64
C MET A 165 -2.77 -6.72 -19.90
N ALA A 166 -2.58 -5.72 -20.77
CA ALA A 166 -1.80 -5.86 -22.00
C ALA A 166 -0.32 -6.13 -21.72
N ALA A 167 0.21 -5.62 -20.61
CA ALA A 167 1.58 -5.87 -20.15
C ALA A 167 1.74 -7.21 -19.40
N GLY A 168 0.65 -7.95 -19.16
CA GLY A 168 0.67 -9.18 -18.38
C GLY A 168 1.04 -8.97 -16.91
N LEU A 169 0.75 -7.78 -16.36
CA LEU A 169 1.08 -7.41 -14.99
C LEU A 169 -0.10 -7.67 -14.05
N PRO A 170 0.12 -8.28 -12.87
CA PRO A 170 -0.97 -8.66 -11.99
C PRO A 170 -1.46 -7.46 -11.19
N PHE A 171 -2.77 -7.39 -11.04
CA PHE A 171 -3.41 -6.37 -10.23
C PHE A 171 -4.63 -6.92 -9.50
N VAL A 172 -5.03 -6.21 -8.44
CA VAL A 172 -6.30 -6.40 -7.74
C VAL A 172 -7.06 -5.08 -7.72
N VAL A 173 -8.37 -5.15 -7.54
CA VAL A 173 -9.23 -3.98 -7.40
C VAL A 173 -9.83 -3.97 -6.00
N GLU A 174 -9.67 -2.85 -5.31
CA GLU A 174 -10.25 -2.57 -4.00
C GLU A 174 -11.48 -1.68 -4.14
N SER A 175 -12.49 -1.99 -3.32
CA SER A 175 -13.74 -1.25 -3.21
C SER A 175 -13.80 -0.62 -1.83
N PHE A 176 -13.89 0.70 -1.76
CA PHE A 176 -14.27 1.37 -0.52
C PHE A 176 -15.79 1.47 -0.53
N GLU A 177 -16.46 0.67 0.31
CA GLU A 177 -17.86 0.95 0.62
C GLU A 177 -17.90 2.38 1.15
N SER A 178 -18.56 3.27 0.41
CA SER A 178 -18.84 4.62 0.88
C SER A 178 -19.69 4.47 2.14
N GLY A 179 -19.03 4.50 3.30
CA GLY A 179 -19.71 4.51 4.59
C GLY A 179 -20.80 5.56 4.52
N SER A 180 -22.03 5.10 4.62
CA SER A 180 -23.20 5.93 4.83
C SER A 180 -23.00 6.66 6.15
N GLU A 181 -22.42 7.85 6.08
CA GLU A 181 -22.70 8.90 7.06
C GLU A 181 -24.13 9.37 6.78
N GLU A 182 -25.11 8.53 7.11
CA GLU A 182 -26.42 9.03 7.51
C GLU A 182 -26.20 9.70 8.86
N VAL A 183 -25.77 10.96 8.81
CA VAL A 183 -26.01 11.87 9.93
C VAL A 183 -27.52 11.96 10.01
N GLU A 184 -28.11 11.26 10.98
CA GLU A 184 -29.47 11.56 11.45
C GLU A 184 -29.45 13.03 11.88
N GLU A 185 -29.79 13.93 10.95
CA GLU A 185 -30.25 15.26 11.29
C GLU A 185 -31.56 15.04 12.05
N GLU A 186 -31.49 15.00 13.38
CA GLU A 186 -32.68 15.16 14.21
C GLU A 186 -33.31 16.52 13.84
N GLU A 187 -34.40 16.44 13.08
CA GLU A 187 -35.32 17.54 12.81
C GLU A 187 -35.85 18.11 14.13
N PHE A 188 -35.21 19.14 14.66
CA PHE A 188 -35.81 20.00 15.69
C PHE A 188 -36.29 21.32 15.06
N LEU A 189 -37.39 21.25 14.31
CA LEU A 189 -38.26 22.37 13.92
C LEU A 189 -39.68 21.80 13.91
N GLY A 190 -40.68 22.26 14.64
CA GLY A 190 -40.92 23.45 15.46
C GLY A 190 -42.22 23.17 16.23
N SER A 191 -42.66 23.99 17.17
CA SER A 191 -43.43 25.19 16.85
C SER A 191 -43.61 25.99 18.12
N GLY A 192 -43.41 27.30 18.03
CA GLY A 192 -43.68 28.21 19.14
C GLY A 192 -45.17 28.44 19.34
N GLU A 193 -45.52 28.96 20.51
CA GLU A 193 -46.66 29.85 20.65
C GLU A 193 -46.39 30.89 21.74
N LEU A 194 -46.61 32.14 21.35
CA LEU A 194 -46.50 33.32 22.18
C LEU A 194 -47.66 33.39 23.18
N GLY A 195 -47.34 33.86 24.39
CA GLY A 195 -48.15 34.85 25.10
C GLY A 195 -49.21 34.32 26.07
N SER A 196 -49.00 34.57 27.36
CA SER A 196 -49.97 35.36 28.14
C SER A 196 -49.30 35.86 29.42
N ILE A 197 -49.20 37.19 29.52
CA ILE A 197 -49.10 37.91 30.78
C ILE A 197 -50.44 37.73 31.51
N GLY A 198 -50.39 37.41 32.80
CA GLY A 198 -51.55 37.32 33.67
C GLY A 198 -51.08 37.28 35.13
N GLU A 199 -51.20 38.43 35.79
CA GLU A 199 -51.08 38.61 37.22
C GLU A 199 -52.06 37.69 37.96
N GLU A 200 -51.66 37.09 39.09
CA GLU A 200 -52.32 37.33 40.37
C GLU A 200 -51.60 36.66 41.55
N SER A 201 -51.57 37.43 42.63
CA SER A 201 -51.02 37.18 43.96
C SER A 201 -51.85 36.15 44.73
N PHE A 202 -51.23 35.34 45.60
CA PHE A 202 -51.40 35.40 47.06
C PHE A 202 -50.71 34.22 47.77
N ASP A 203 -49.89 34.57 48.76
CA ASP A 203 -49.49 33.70 49.87
C ASP A 203 -50.71 33.21 50.66
N LEU A 204 -50.64 31.96 51.14
CA LEU A 204 -51.07 31.51 52.48
C LEU A 204 -50.45 30.13 52.80
#